data_AF-A0A239J730-F1
#
_entry.id   AF-A0A239J730-F1
#
_cell.length_a   1.000
_cell.length_b   1.000
_cell.length_c   1.000
_cell.angle_alpha   90.00
_cell.angle_beta   90.00
_cell.angle_gamma   90.00
#
_symmetry.space_group_name_H-M   'P 1'
#
loop_
_entity.id
_entity.type
_entity.pdbx_description
1 polymer ?
#
loop_
_entity_poly.entity_id
_entity_poly.type
_entity_poly.pdbx_seq_one_letter_code
_entity_poly.pdbx_strand_id
1 'polypeptide(L)'
;MSDEIHISSLIVHARPDALANVTARIQALGGEIVPSAGDASRLIVLVEQPSARATADILDAINAIQGVYSALPVYHHAEPAVCLAEPMP
;
A
#
# COMPACT_ATOMS: atom_id res chain seq x y z
N MET A 1 5.10 -14.55 -20.92
CA MET A 1 5.38 -14.40 -19.48
C MET A 1 4.62 -13.16 -19.07
N SER A 2 3.43 -13.34 -18.50
CA SER A 2 2.55 -12.23 -18.13
C SER A 2 3.15 -11.57 -16.89
N ASP A 3 3.61 -10.34 -17.04
CA ASP A 3 3.97 -9.50 -15.90
C ASP A 3 2.64 -9.14 -15.21
N GLU A 4 2.37 -9.73 -14.05
CA GLU A 4 1.17 -9.43 -13.28
C GLU A 4 1.51 -8.30 -12.31
N ILE A 5 0.82 -7.17 -12.43
CA ILE A 5 0.97 -6.06 -11.48
C ILE A 5 -0.20 -6.14 -10.50
N HIS A 6 0.14 -6.35 -9.23
CA HIS A 6 -0.78 -6.40 -8.11
C HIS A 6 -0.89 -5.01 -7.51
N ILE A 7 -2.02 -4.34 -7.76
CA ILE A 7 -2.31 -3.03 -7.19
C ILE A 7 -3.17 -3.27 -5.95
N SER A 8 -2.61 -2.95 -4.79
CA SER A 8 -3.25 -3.17 -3.49
C SER A 8 -3.37 -1.88 -2.71
N SER A 9 -4.58 -1.59 -2.24
CA SER A 9 -4.81 -0.51 -1.27
C SER A 9 -4.77 -1.08 0.14
N LEU A 10 -3.93 -0.49 0.98
CA LEU A 10 -3.73 -0.85 2.37
C LEU A 10 -4.23 0.28 3.27
N ILE A 11 -4.94 -0.07 4.32
CA ILE A 11 -5.20 0.80 5.46
C ILE A 11 -4.15 0.52 6.51
N VAL A 12 -3.41 1.55 6.91
CA VAL A 12 -2.44 1.47 7.99
C VAL A 12 -2.95 2.32 9.16
N HIS A 13 -3.23 1.67 10.28
CA HIS A 13 -3.54 2.34 11.53
C HIS A 13 -2.24 2.56 12.29
N ALA A 14 -1.94 3.79 12.63
CA ALA A 14 -0.71 4.15 13.32
C ALA A 14 -0.97 5.21 14.39
N ARG A 15 -0.03 5.32 15.33
CA ARG A 15 -0.01 6.38 16.34
C ARG A 15 0.06 7.74 15.65
N PRO A 16 -0.76 8.73 16.06
CA PRO A 16 -0.71 10.08 15.51
C PRO A 16 0.70 10.67 15.57
N ASP A 17 1.40 10.50 16.69
CA ASP A 17 2.77 10.99 16.91
C ASP A 17 3.82 10.29 16.04
N ALA A 18 3.51 9.09 15.52
CA ALA A 18 4.41 8.30 14.69
C ALA A 18 4.09 8.42 13.19
N LEU A 19 3.00 9.09 12.80
CA LEU A 19 2.53 9.17 11.42
C LEU A 19 3.62 9.66 10.47
N ALA A 20 4.32 10.74 10.80
CA ALA A 20 5.37 11.27 9.94
C ALA A 20 6.51 10.26 9.68
N ASN A 21 6.90 9.49 10.70
CA ASN A 21 7.92 8.46 10.57
C ASN A 21 7.40 7.25 9.77
N VAL A 22 6.18 6.83 10.05
CA VAL A 22 5.51 5.73 9.33
C VAL A 22 5.36 6.08 7.85
N THR A 23 4.94 7.30 7.52
CA THR A 23 4.85 7.84 6.16
C THR A 23 6.21 7.78 5.46
N ALA A 24 7.28 8.29 6.07
CA ALA A 24 8.61 8.28 5.46
C ALA A 24 9.10 6.85 5.20
N ARG A 25 8.85 5.91 6.12
CA ARG A 25 9.22 4.50 5.94
C ARG A 25 8.41 3.81 4.84
N ILE A 26 7.11 4.09 4.74
CA ILE A 26 6.26 3.54 3.68
C ILE A 26 6.70 4.05 2.32
N GLN A 27 7.01 5.35 2.19
CA GLN A 27 7.54 5.92 0.95
C GLN A 27 8.89 5.30 0.56
N ALA A 28 9.76 5.01 1.54
CA ALA A 28 11.03 4.31 1.28
C ALA A 28 10.85 2.86 0.82
N LEU A 29 9.72 2.23 1.13
CA LEU A 29 9.34 0.90 0.63
C LEU A 29 8.68 0.95 -0.76
N GLY A 30 8.52 2.14 -1.34
CA GLY A 30 7.86 2.34 -2.63
C GLY A 30 6.33 2.42 -2.53
N GLY A 31 5.77 2.55 -1.32
CA GLY A 31 4.33 2.78 -1.14
C GLY A 31 3.95 4.24 -1.30
N GLU A 32 2.90 4.51 -2.06
CA GLU A 32 2.32 5.83 -2.20
C GLU A 32 1.26 6.07 -1.12
N ILE A 33 1.20 7.27 -0.57
CA ILE A 33 0.28 7.59 0.53
C ILE A 33 -0.78 8.53 -0.02
N VAL A 34 -2.04 8.09 0.04
CA VAL A 34 -3.18 8.85 -0.45
C VAL A 34 -3.64 9.82 0.66
N PRO A 35 -3.73 11.13 0.37
CA PRO A 35 -4.28 12.10 1.31
C PRO A 35 -5.72 11.72 1.70
N SER A 36 -5.95 11.46 2.98
CA SER A 36 -7.28 11.16 3.53
C SER A 36 -7.77 12.34 4.37
N ALA A 37 -8.98 12.81 4.09
CA ALA A 37 -9.65 13.81 4.92
C ALA A 37 -10.45 13.07 6.01
N GLY A 38 -9.98 13.05 7.25
CA GLY A 38 -10.85 12.69 8.38
C GLY A 38 -10.20 12.04 9.60
N ASP A 39 -9.12 11.27 9.44
CA ASP A 39 -8.66 10.40 10.54
C ASP A 39 -7.18 10.61 10.86
N ALA A 40 -6.90 11.23 12.00
CA ALA A 40 -5.54 11.52 12.50
C ALA A 40 -4.74 10.29 12.95
N SER A 41 -5.25 9.07 12.76
CA SER A 41 -4.60 7.81 13.13
C SER A 41 -4.63 6.75 12.03
N ARG A 42 -4.99 7.14 10.81
CA ARG A 42 -5.13 6.23 9.67
C ARG A 42 -4.44 6.80 8.44
N LEU A 43 -3.72 5.94 7.73
CA LEU A 43 -3.11 6.20 6.44
C LEU A 43 -3.74 5.26 5.41
N ILE A 44 -3.97 5.78 4.22
CA ILE A 44 -4.32 4.99 3.05
C ILE A 44 -3.05 4.90 2.20
N VAL A 45 -2.61 3.69 1.91
CA VAL A 45 -1.38 3.40 1.18
C VAL A 45 -1.74 2.61 -0.07
N LEU A 46 -1.18 2.99 -1.21
CA LEU A 46 -1.24 2.24 -2.44
C LEU A 46 0.13 1.60 -2.69
N VAL A 47 0.12 0.31 -3.01
CA VAL A 47 1.34 -0.43 -3.37
C VAL A 47 1.10 -1.19 -4.66
N GLU A 48 2.08 -1.13 -5.56
CA GLU A 48 2.07 -1.85 -6.83
C GLU A 48 3.21 -2.86 -6.79
N GLN A 49 2.92 -4.14 -6.92
CA GLN A 49 3.91 -5.21 -6.75
C GLN A 49 3.81 -6.24 -7.88
N PRO A 50 4.92 -6.89 -8.27
CA PRO A 50 4.92 -7.86 -9.37
C PRO A 50 4.30 -9.22 -8.99
N SER A 51 3.86 -9.39 -7.73
CA SER A 51 3.20 -10.62 -7.28
C SER A 51 2.41 -10.40 -5.99
N ALA A 52 1.43 -11.28 -5.75
CA ALA A 52 0.73 -11.36 -4.46
C ALA A 52 1.68 -11.61 -3.28
N ARG A 53 2.77 -12.36 -3.50
CA ARG A 53 3.77 -12.61 -2.46
C ARG A 53 4.53 -11.34 -2.07
N ALA A 54 4.97 -10.57 -3.06
CA ALA A 54 5.65 -9.30 -2.82
C ALA A 54 4.71 -8.29 -2.13
N THR A 55 3.40 -8.34 -2.42
CA THR A 55 2.39 -7.57 -1.68
C THR A 55 2.32 -7.97 -0.20
N ALA A 56 2.33 -9.28 0.10
CA ALA A 56 2.34 -9.78 1.46
C ALA A 56 3.63 -9.40 2.22
N ASP A 57 4.79 -9.46 1.56
CA ASP A 57 6.06 -9.05 2.16
C ASP A 57 6.06 -7.56 2.53
N ILE A 58 5.48 -6.69 1.69
CA ILE A 58 5.29 -5.27 2.02
C ILE A 58 4.32 -5.09 3.18
N LEU A 59 3.21 -5.83 3.20
CA LEU A 59 2.25 -5.78 4.30
C LEU A 59 2.92 -6.12 5.64
N ASP A 60 3.74 -7.17 5.67
CA ASP A 60 4.51 -7.58 6.84
C ASP A 60 5.55 -6.52 7.25
N ALA A 61 6.25 -5.93 6.27
CA ALA A 61 7.21 -4.85 6.51
C ALA A 61 6.55 -3.61 7.13
N ILE A 62 5.35 -3.24 6.67
CA ILE A 62 4.59 -2.11 7.21
C ILE A 62 4.10 -2.43 8.63
N ASN A 63 3.58 -3.64 8.87
CA ASN A 63 3.16 -4.08 10.20
C ASN A 63 4.31 -4.09 11.22
N ALA A 64 5.54 -4.32 10.78
CA ALA A 64 6.74 -4.29 11.63
C ALA A 64 7.24 -2.86 11.98
N ILE A 65 6.64 -1.80 11.42
CA ILE A 65 7.04 -0.43 11.73
C ILE A 65 6.60 -0.05 13.15
N GLN A 66 7.56 0.39 13.98
CA GLN A 66 7.26 0.93 15.30
C GLN A 66 6.24 2.07 15.24
N GLY A 67 5.12 1.89 15.93
CA GLY A 67 4.02 2.86 15.94
C GLY A 67 2.86 2.51 15.01
N VAL A 68 2.98 1.46 14.18
CA VAL A 68 1.85 0.87 13.45
C VAL A 68 1.12 -0.11 14.38
N TYR A 69 -0.20 0.03 14.44
CA TYR A 69 -1.10 -0.87 15.17
C TYR A 69 -1.55 -2.03 14.29
N SER A 70 -1.87 -1.72 13.03
CA SER A 70 -2.27 -2.71 12.04
C SER A 70 -2.14 -2.15 10.63
N ALA A 71 -1.80 -3.01 9.68
CA ALA A 71 -1.94 -2.77 8.25
C ALA A 71 -2.83 -3.87 7.67
N LEU A 72 -3.86 -3.47 6.92
CA LEU A 72 -4.88 -4.37 6.37
C LEU A 72 -5.15 -4.02 4.90
N PRO A 73 -5.16 -4.99 3.98
CA PRO A 73 -5.60 -4.76 2.61
C PRO A 73 -7.11 -4.48 2.56
N VAL A 74 -7.49 -3.38 1.92
CA VAL A 74 -8.90 -2.96 1.73
C VAL A 74 -9.44 -3.43 0.40
N TYR A 75 -8.57 -3.43 -0.61
CA TYR A 75 -8.92 -3.69 -2.00
C TYR A 75 -7.72 -4.31 -2.70
N HIS A 76 -7.96 -5.41 -3.38
CA HIS A 76 -6.97 -6.13 -4.17
C HIS A 76 -7.57 -6.33 -5.58
N HIS A 77 -7.06 -5.58 -6.55
CA HIS A 77 -7.38 -5.76 -7.96
C HIS A 77 -6.18 -6.43 -8.64
N ALA A 78 -6.43 -7.49 -9.39
CA ALA A 78 -5.41 -8.18 -10.17
C ALA A 78 -5.84 -8.11 -11.63
N GLU A 79 -5.08 -7.38 -12.42
CA GLU A 79 -5.27 -7.27 -13.86
C GLU A 79 -3.97 -7.63 -14.58
N PRO A 80 -4.03 -8.34 -15.72
CA PRO A 80 -2.83 -8.64 -16.49
C PRO A 80 -2.25 -7.33 -17.07
N ALA A 81 -0.93 -7.12 -17.02
CA ALA A 81 -0.30 -5.85 -17.41
C ALA A 81 -0.61 -5.37 -18.85
N VAL A 82 -1.07 -6.26 -19.72
CA VAL A 82 -1.53 -5.91 -21.07
C VAL A 82 -2.77 -5.02 -21.08
N CYS A 83 -3.62 -5.08 -20.04
CA CYS A 83 -4.87 -4.30 -19.96
C CYS A 83 -4.65 -2.86 -19.48
N LEU A 84 -3.58 -2.57 -18.73
CA LEU A 84 -3.18 -1.20 -18.34
C LEU A 84 -2.73 -0.34 -19.54
N ALA A 85 -2.33 -0.97 -20.64
CA ALA A 85 -1.86 -0.29 -21.86
C ALA A 85 -2.99 0.04 -22.85
N GLU A 86 -4.24 -0.33 -22.56
CA GLU A 86 -5.37 0.02 -23.40
C GLU A 86 -5.90 1.41 -23.02
N PRO A 87 -5.87 2.40 -23.94
CA PRO A 87 -6.51 3.68 -23.70
C PRO A 87 -8.02 3.46 -23.50
N MET A 88 -8.57 3.97 -22.40
CA MET A 88 -10.01 3.94 -22.16
C MET A 88 -10.75 4.59 -23.34
N PRO A 89 -11.84 3.98 -23.84
CA PRO A 89 -12.69 4.58 -24.86
C PRO A 89 -13.43 5.82 -24.35
#